data_AF-A0A150VLN5-F1
#
_entry.id   AF-A0A150VLN5-F1
#
_cell.length_a   1.000
_cell.length_b   1.000
_cell.length_c   1.000
_cell.angle_alpha   90.00
_cell.angle_beta   90.00
_cell.angle_gamma   90.00
#
_symmetry.space_group_name_H-M   'P 1'
#
loop_
_entity.id
_entity.type
_entity.pdbx_description
1 polymer ?
#
loop_
_entity_poly.entity_id
_entity_poly.type
_entity_poly.pdbx_seq_one_letter_code
_entity_poly.pdbx_strand_id
1 'polypeptide(L)' 'MLLRACLRSLPTTVFVGLRGGPAPVLRHPPDFIDRVLTGAIDPGKVFDLTPPLEQVAEGYRAMDERRTIKTLLKP' A
#
# COMPACT_ATOMS: atom_id res chain seq x y z
N MET A 1 -14.54 0.87 -49.62
CA MET A 1 -13.72 2.10 -49.65
C MET A 1 -14.14 2.97 -48.47
N LEU A 2 -13.33 3.40 -47.50
CA LEU A 2 -11.91 3.15 -47.23
C LEU A 2 -11.55 3.64 -45.80
N LEU A 3 -12.48 3.63 -44.82
CA LEU A 3 -12.28 4.31 -43.53
C LEU A 3 -12.47 3.46 -42.26
N ARG A 4 -12.44 2.12 -42.36
CA ARG A 4 -12.53 1.22 -41.18
C ARG A 4 -11.34 0.28 -40.97
N ALA A 5 -10.27 0.41 -41.75
CA ALA A 5 -9.11 -0.49 -41.70
C ALA A 5 -7.78 0.17 -41.26
N CYS A 6 -7.76 1.48 -40.95
CA CYS A 6 -6.51 2.23 -40.69
C CYS A 6 -6.23 2.52 -39.20
N LEU A 7 -6.70 1.67 -38.29
CA LEU A 7 -6.45 1.78 -36.83
C LEU A 7 -5.69 0.57 -36.26
N ARG A 8 -4.99 -0.20 -37.11
CA ARG A 8 -4.10 -1.32 -36.71
C ARG A 8 -2.61 -1.01 -36.90
N SER A 9 -2.22 0.26 -37.02
CA SER A 9 -0.82 0.65 -37.20
C SER A 9 -0.48 1.98 -36.50
N LEU A 10 -1.02 2.20 -35.29
CA LEU A 10 -0.59 3.30 -34.43
C LEU A 10 0.30 2.73 -33.31
N PRO A 11 1.43 3.39 -32.99
CA PRO A 11 2.39 2.91 -31.99
C PRO A 11 1.67 2.71 -30.66
N THR A 12 2.12 1.71 -29.89
CA THR A 12 1.71 1.34 -28.53
C THR A 12 1.38 2.56 -27.66
N THR A 13 0.17 3.09 -27.81
CA THR A 13 -0.33 4.19 -26.99
C THR A 13 -0.92 3.53 -25.77
N VAL A 14 -0.09 3.36 -24.74
CA VAL A 14 -0.54 2.89 -23.43
C VAL A 14 -1.53 3.92 -22.90
N PHE A 15 -2.81 3.56 -22.83
CA PHE A 15 -3.79 4.32 -22.06
C PHE A 15 -3.43 4.16 -20.58
N VAL A 16 -2.68 5.13 -20.04
CA VAL A 16 -2.30 5.15 -18.62
C VAL A 16 -3.52 5.61 -17.82
N GLY A 17 -4.20 4.66 -17.17
CA GLY A 17 -5.28 4.96 -16.23
C GLY A 17 -4.71 5.26 -14.84
N LEU A 18 -4.81 6.51 -14.38
CA LEU A 18 -4.44 6.87 -13.01
C LEU A 18 -5.56 6.47 -12.05
N ARG A 19 -5.24 5.65 -11.04
CA ARG A 19 -6.14 5.27 -9.96
C ARG A 19 -5.57 5.77 -8.64
N GLY A 20 -6.25 6.72 -8.03
CA GLY A 20 -5.96 7.23 -6.69
C GLY A 20 -7.26 7.30 -5.89
N GLY A 21 -7.17 7.07 -4.59
CA GLY A 21 -8.32 7.10 -3.69
C GLY A 21 -8.01 6.44 -2.35
N PRO A 22 -8.88 6.61 -1.36
CA PRO A 22 -8.75 5.92 -0.09
C PRO A 22 -8.81 4.40 -0.30
N ALA A 23 -8.07 3.66 0.52
CA ALA A 23 -8.11 2.20 0.47
C ALA A 23 -9.53 1.69 0.80
N PRO A 24 -10.11 0.78 0.01
CA PRO A 24 -11.43 0.20 0.27
C PRO A 24 -11.34 -0.90 1.34
N VAL A 25 -11.06 -0.51 2.59
CA VAL A 25 -10.74 -1.42 3.70
C VAL A 25 -11.84 -2.45 3.96
N LEU A 26 -13.11 -2.10 3.73
CA LEU A 26 -14.25 -3.00 3.95
C LEU A 26 -14.46 -4.05 2.84
N ARG A 27 -13.85 -3.87 1.67
CA ARG A 27 -14.07 -4.73 0.50
C ARG A 27 -13.18 -5.98 0.49
N HIS A 28 -11.96 -5.85 0.98
CA HIS A 28 -10.93 -6.89 0.94
C HIS A 28 -10.53 -7.52 2.29
N PRO A 29 -11.20 -7.30 3.45
CA PRO A 29 -10.66 -7.77 4.72
C PRO A 29 -10.57 -9.31 4.85
N PRO A 30 -11.53 -10.14 4.41
CA PRO A 30 -11.44 -11.59 4.60
C PRO A 30 -10.20 -12.23 3.96
N ASP A 31 -9.91 -11.90 2.69
CA ASP A 31 -8.74 -12.43 1.97
C ASP A 31 -7.42 -12.08 2.66
N PHE A 32 -7.27 -10.81 3.09
CA PHE A 32 -6.03 -10.39 3.73
C PHE A 32 -5.84 -11.01 5.11
N ILE A 33 -6.92 -11.19 5.87
CA ILE A 33 -6.84 -11.88 7.17
C ILE A 33 -6.38 -13.32 6.97
N ASP A 34 -7.00 -14.06 6.04
CA ASP A 34 -6.64 -15.45 5.77
C ASP A 34 -5.17 -15.59 5.36
N ARG A 35 -4.66 -14.68 4.53
CA ARG A 35 -3.26 -14.68 4.09
C ARG A 35 -2.28 -14.37 5.22
N VAL A 36 -2.66 -13.56 6.21
CA VAL A 36 -1.83 -13.34 7.41
C VAL A 36 -1.83 -14.58 8.29
N LEU A 37 -3.02 -15.15 8.55
CA LEU A 37 -3.17 -16.30 9.45
C LEU A 37 -2.48 -17.56 8.90
N THR A 38 -2.50 -17.75 7.58
CA THR A 38 -1.77 -18.84 6.91
C THR A 38 -0.27 -18.59 6.80
N GLY A 39 0.22 -17.39 7.13
CA GLY A 39 1.61 -16.99 6.95
C GLY A 39 2.01 -16.73 5.49
N ALA A 40 1.04 -16.68 4.57
CA ALA A 40 1.31 -16.34 3.17
C ALA A 40 1.82 -14.89 3.01
N ILE A 41 1.47 -14.01 3.95
CA ILE A 41 2.07 -12.68 4.09
C ILE A 41 2.40 -12.41 5.55
N ASP A 42 3.49 -11.65 5.77
CA ASP A 42 3.90 -11.20 7.10
C ASP A 42 3.97 -9.67 7.13
N PRO A 43 2.84 -8.99 7.43
CA PRO A 43 2.80 -7.53 7.50
C PRO A 43 3.54 -7.00 8.73
N GLY A 44 3.90 -7.85 9.71
CA GLY A 44 4.58 -7.42 10.93
C GLY A 44 5.98 -6.88 10.68
N LYS A 45 6.63 -7.30 9.58
CA LYS A 45 7.99 -6.90 9.21
C LYS A 45 8.17 -5.40 8.95
N VAL A 46 7.09 -4.66 8.70
CA VAL A 46 7.17 -3.21 8.48
C VAL A 46 7.39 -2.44 9.79
N PHE A 47 7.13 -3.06 10.95
CA PHE A 47 7.33 -2.44 12.25
C PHE A 47 8.78 -2.59 12.71
N ASP A 48 9.49 -1.48 12.77
CA ASP A 48 10.92 -1.42 13.08
C ASP A 48 11.23 -0.64 14.36
N LEU A 49 10.24 0.07 14.93
CA LEU A 49 10.33 0.75 16.23
C LEU A 49 9.13 0.42 17.11
N THR A 50 9.37 0.09 18.39
CA THR A 50 8.32 -0.30 19.35
C THR A 50 8.43 0.46 20.69
N PRO A 51 8.11 1.77 20.75
CA PRO A 51 8.20 2.56 21.96
C PRO A 51 6.95 2.38 22.85
N PRO A 52 7.02 2.71 24.14
CA PRO A 52 5.85 2.72 25.02
C PRO A 52 4.91 3.88 24.67
N LEU A 53 3.64 3.80 25.08
CA LEU A 53 2.57 4.74 24.71
C LEU A 53 2.87 6.18 25.17
N GLU A 54 3.60 6.36 26.27
CA GLU A 54 4.01 7.67 26.75
C GLU A 54 4.97 8.39 25.79
N GLN A 55 5.60 7.64 24.86
CA GLN A 55 6.58 8.14 23.90
C GLN A 55 6.02 8.27 22.48
N VAL A 56 4.70 8.41 22.31
CA VAL A 56 4.04 8.63 21.00
C VAL A 56 4.73 9.72 20.17
N ALA A 57 5.12 10.83 20.80
CA ALA A 57 5.75 11.95 20.11
C ALA A 57 7.08 11.55 19.44
N GLU A 58 7.90 10.71 20.09
CA GLU A 58 9.12 10.20 19.48
C GLU A 58 8.81 9.27 18.30
N GLY A 59 7.78 8.43 18.44
CA GLY A 59 7.32 7.58 17.35
C GLY A 59 6.96 8.35 16.09
N TYR A 60 6.28 9.49 16.23
CA TYR A 60 5.99 10.39 15.12
C TYR A 60 7.25 11.06 14.56
N ARG A 61 8.11 11.58 15.43
CA ARG A 61 9.37 12.22 15.02
C ARG A 61 10.25 11.27 14.21
N ALA A 62 10.38 10.02 14.65
CA ALA A 62 11.18 9.01 13.96
C ALA A 62 10.62 8.66 12.56
N MET A 63 9.29 8.66 12.39
CA MET A 63 8.66 8.45 11.08
C MET A 63 8.84 9.67 10.15
N ASP A 64 8.73 10.89 10.67
CA ASP A 64 8.92 12.13 9.91
C ASP A 64 10.36 12.29 9.40
N GLU A 65 11.32 12.03 10.29
CA GLU A 65 12.76 12.04 9.99
C GLU A 65 13.21 10.82 9.16
N ARG A 66 12.28 9.91 8.82
CA ARG A 66 12.55 8.65 8.08
C ARG A 66 13.59 7.75 8.74
N ARG A 67 13.72 7.81 10.07
CA ARG A 67 14.50 6.85 10.86
C ARG A 67 13.75 5.53 11.05
N THR A 68 12.43 5.55 10.88
CA THR A 68 11.54 4.42 11.10
C THR A 68 10.53 4.28 9.96
N ILE A 69 10.26 3.05 9.53
CA ILE A 69 9.26 2.71 8.51
C ILE A 69 7.85 2.75 9.13
N LYS A 70 7.65 2.03 10.24
CA LYS A 70 6.39 2.00 10.98
C LYS A 70 6.61 1.79 12.47
N THR A 71 6.07 2.70 13.27
CA THR A 71 6.11 2.59 14.73
C THR A 71 4.91 1.78 15.26
N LEU A 72 5.17 0.82 16.15
CA LEU A 72 4.15 0.10 16.91
C LEU A 72 4.20 0.51 18.39
N LEU A 73 3.17 1.18 18.90
CA LEU A 73 3.14 1.57 20.30
C LEU A 73 2.74 0.40 21.21
N LYS A 74 3.38 0.31 22.37
CA LYS A 74 3.01 -0.64 23.44
C LYS A 74 2.29 0.11 24.57
N PRO A 75 1.12 -0.39 25.02
CA PRO A 75 0.41 0.19 26.16
C PRO A 75 1.22 0.18 27.45
#